data_AF-A0A959Q7D3-F1
#
_entry.id   AF-A0A959Q7D3-F1
#
_cell.length_a   1.000
_cell.length_b   1.000
_cell.length_c   1.000
_cell.angle_alpha   90.00
_cell.angle_beta   90.00
_cell.angle_gamma   90.00
#
_symmetry.space_group_name_H-M   'P 1'
#
loop_
_entity.id
_entity.type
_entity.pdbx_description
1 polymer ?
#
loop_
_entity_poly.entity_id
_entity_poly.type
_entity_poly.pdbx_seq_one_letter_code
_entity_poly.pdbx_strand_id
1 'polypeptide(L)'
;MSKLLGIVIGPELCWGLAYLIAGRLAAANGAPPHALDKVLESFYWIVPLLALAIFALWFFPVVVKDWLLLRVWILGLVGGHYVLERALGGYSEQGPGIGTAYIIGMMLLLGALIVGSVVVKVRF
;
A
#
# COMPACT_ATOMS: atom_id res chain seq x y z
N MET A 1 -23.06 9.34 -13.51
CA MET A 1 -21.79 8.59 -13.40
C MET A 1 -22.11 7.20 -12.86
N SER A 2 -21.80 6.12 -13.57
CA SER A 2 -22.23 4.77 -13.19
C SER A 2 -21.60 4.36 -11.84
N LYS A 3 -22.37 3.73 -10.95
CA LYS A 3 -21.91 3.25 -9.63
C LYS A 3 -20.59 2.45 -9.70
N LEU A 4 -20.37 1.73 -10.81
CA LEU A 4 -19.13 1.00 -11.11
C LEU A 4 -17.87 1.88 -11.16
N LEU A 5 -17.92 3.09 -11.73
CA LEU A 5 -16.75 3.97 -11.82
C LEU A 5 -16.33 4.50 -10.44
N GLY A 6 -17.30 4.78 -9.56
CA GLY A 6 -17.02 5.20 -8.17
C GLY A 6 -16.52 4.07 -7.27
N ILE A 7 -16.76 2.80 -7.66
CA ILE A 7 -16.19 1.63 -6.97
C ILE A 7 -14.77 1.37 -7.47
N VAL A 8 -14.51 1.50 -8.78
CA VAL A 8 -13.17 1.29 -9.35
C VAL A 8 -12.20 2.43 -8.99
N ILE A 9 -12.65 3.68 -8.94
CA ILE A 9 -11.84 4.83 -8.52
C ILE A 9 -11.88 4.92 -6.99
N GLY A 10 -11.06 4.09 -6.34
CA GLY A 10 -11.04 3.92 -4.89
C GLY A 10 -9.74 3.30 -4.36
N PRO A 11 -9.72 2.87 -3.10
CA PRO A 11 -8.56 2.19 -2.50
C PRO A 11 -8.08 0.96 -3.30
N GLU A 12 -9.00 0.24 -3.95
CA GLU A 12 -8.73 -0.95 -4.76
C GLU A 12 -7.77 -0.64 -5.89
N LEU A 13 -8.00 0.46 -6.62
CA LEU A 13 -7.15 0.87 -7.73
C LEU A 13 -5.78 1.33 -7.23
N CYS A 14 -5.73 2.08 -6.12
CA CYS A 14 -4.47 2.50 -5.52
C CYS A 14 -3.59 1.30 -5.14
N TRP A 15 -4.16 0.30 -4.46
CA TRP A 15 -3.44 -0.92 -4.08
C TRP A 15 -3.11 -1.80 -5.27
N GLY A 16 -4.02 -1.94 -6.24
CA GLY A 16 -3.78 -2.69 -7.47
C GLY A 16 -2.61 -2.12 -8.28
N LEU A 17 -2.55 -0.79 -8.43
CA LEU A 17 -1.44 -0.12 -9.08
C LEU A 17 -0.13 -0.29 -8.30
N ALA A 18 -0.16 -0.13 -6.98
CA ALA A 18 1.01 -0.34 -6.15
C ALA A 18 1.55 -1.77 -6.25
N TYR A 19 0.66 -2.77 -6.29
CA TYR A 19 1.02 -4.17 -6.47
C TYR A 19 1.68 -4.43 -7.83
N LEU A 20 1.11 -3.87 -8.90
CA LEU A 20 1.71 -3.97 -10.24
C LEU A 20 3.09 -3.32 -10.29
N ILE A 21 3.26 -2.13 -9.69
CA ILE A 21 4.54 -1.43 -9.63
C ILE A 21 5.56 -2.27 -8.84
N ALA A 22 5.21 -2.74 -7.64
CA ALA A 22 6.05 -3.60 -6.83
C ALA A 22 6.49 -4.86 -7.60
N GLY A 23 5.55 -5.53 -8.27
CA GLY A 23 5.84 -6.70 -9.08
C GLY A 23 6.79 -6.43 -10.26
N ARG A 24 6.66 -5.27 -10.93
CA ARG A 24 7.56 -4.87 -12.02
C ARG A 24 8.96 -4.54 -11.52
N LEU A 25 9.07 -3.83 -10.39
CA LEU A 25 10.36 -3.53 -9.77
C LEU A 25 11.07 -4.80 -9.30
N ALA A 26 10.34 -5.70 -8.63
CA ALA A 26 10.86 -6.99 -8.19
C ALA A 26 11.35 -7.83 -9.38
N ALA A 27 10.57 -7.89 -10.47
CA ALA A 27 10.98 -8.62 -11.67
C ALA A 27 12.20 -8.00 -12.35
N ALA A 28 12.31 -6.66 -12.38
CA ALA A 28 13.46 -5.97 -12.96
C ALA A 28 14.75 -6.14 -12.13
N ASN A 29 14.64 -6.52 -10.86
CA ASN A 29 15.78 -6.74 -9.97
C ASN A 29 16.37 -8.17 -10.04
N GLY A 30 15.82 -9.05 -10.88
CA GLY A 30 16.17 -10.48 -10.88
C GLY A 30 17.59 -10.82 -11.35
N ALA A 31 18.28 -9.92 -12.06
CA ALA A 31 19.64 -10.13 -12.54
C ALA A 31 20.61 -9.10 -11.91
N PRO A 32 21.89 -9.48 -11.68
CA PRO A 32 22.92 -8.53 -11.32
C PRO A 32 22.92 -7.33 -12.29
N PRO A 33 23.03 -6.09 -11.79
CA PRO A 33 23.64 -5.71 -10.51
C PRO A 33 22.67 -5.49 -9.33
N HIS A 34 21.43 -5.99 -9.37
CA HIS A 34 20.43 -5.81 -8.29
C HIS A 34 20.24 -4.34 -7.85
N ALA A 35 20.26 -3.42 -8.83
CA ALA A 35 20.26 -1.97 -8.58
C ALA A 35 19.00 -1.46 -7.83
N LEU A 36 17.95 -2.27 -7.73
CA LEU A 36 16.68 -1.89 -7.10
C LEU A 36 16.54 -2.37 -5.66
N ASP A 37 17.52 -3.07 -5.09
CA ASP A 37 17.45 -3.59 -3.72
C ASP A 37 17.06 -2.52 -2.69
N LYS A 38 17.70 -1.34 -2.72
CA LYS A 38 17.35 -0.24 -1.82
C LYS A 38 15.92 0.26 -2.01
N VAL A 39 15.44 0.27 -3.25
CA VAL A 39 14.06 0.70 -3.56
C VAL A 39 13.07 -0.33 -3.03
N LEU A 40 13.34 -1.62 -3.25
CA LEU A 40 12.51 -2.74 -2.79
C LEU A 40 12.46 -2.79 -1.26
N GLU A 41 13.60 -2.64 -0.59
CA GLU A 41 13.65 -2.54 0.87
C GLU A 41 12.80 -1.37 1.37
N SER A 42 12.89 -0.19 0.73
CA SER A 42 12.14 1.01 1.13
C SER A 42 10.62 0.85 1.12
N PHE A 43 10.07 -0.24 0.54
CA PHE A 43 8.63 -0.50 0.58
C PHE A 43 8.06 -0.61 1.99
N TYR A 44 8.87 -0.97 3.01
CA TYR A 44 8.39 -0.96 4.40
C TYR A 44 7.98 0.43 4.90
N TRP A 45 8.53 1.51 4.35
CA TRP A 45 8.08 2.89 4.58
C TRP A 45 7.05 3.36 3.55
N ILE A 46 7.20 2.97 2.27
CA ILE A 46 6.31 3.43 1.20
C ILE A 46 4.87 2.93 1.41
N VAL A 47 4.69 1.69 1.86
CA VAL A 47 3.36 1.09 2.02
C VAL A 47 2.51 1.81 3.09
N PRO A 48 3.01 2.08 4.30
CA PRO A 48 2.31 2.93 5.27
C PRO A 48 2.00 4.34 4.74
N LEU A 49 2.94 4.98 4.04
CA LEU A 49 2.74 6.31 3.46
C LEU A 49 1.67 6.30 2.37
N LEU A 50 1.64 5.26 1.54
CA LEU A 50 0.58 5.05 0.55
C LEU A 50 -0.78 4.89 1.23
N ALA A 51 -0.86 4.15 2.34
CA ALA A 51 -2.11 4.01 3.09
C ALA A 51 -2.61 5.36 3.61
N LEU A 52 -1.72 6.22 4.14
CA LEU A 52 -2.06 7.59 4.53
C LEU A 52 -2.52 8.43 3.32
N ALA A 53 -1.85 8.31 2.17
CA ALA A 53 -2.23 9.00 0.96
C ALA A 53 -3.62 8.55 0.45
N ILE A 54 -4.00 7.29 0.62
CA ILE A 54 -5.33 6.78 0.27
C ILE A 54 -6.44 7.45 1.11
N PHE A 55 -6.16 7.89 2.35
CA PHE A 55 -7.12 8.71 3.10
C PHE A 55 -7.39 10.08 2.47
N ALA A 56 -6.54 10.54 1.54
CA ALA A 56 -6.84 11.74 0.77
C ALA A 56 -8.07 11.57 -0.14
N LEU A 57 -8.50 10.33 -0.42
CA LEU A 57 -9.73 10.04 -1.17
C LEU A 57 -10.99 10.66 -0.52
N TRP A 58 -10.98 10.98 0.78
CA TRP A 58 -12.10 11.71 1.42
C TRP A 58 -12.30 13.12 0.85
N PHE A 59 -11.24 13.78 0.38
CA PHE A 59 -11.31 15.13 -0.19
C PHE A 59 -11.84 15.16 -1.64
N PHE A 60 -11.90 14.01 -2.32
CA PHE A 60 -12.37 13.94 -3.70
C PHE A 60 -13.89 13.75 -3.75
N PRO A 61 -14.66 14.68 -4.36
CA PRO A 61 -16.13 14.61 -4.38
C PRO A 61 -16.66 13.47 -5.26
N VAL A 62 -15.84 12.95 -6.16
CA VAL A 62 -16.16 11.85 -7.09
C VAL A 62 -16.17 10.48 -6.39
N VAL A 63 -15.48 10.35 -5.25
CA VAL A 63 -15.34 9.07 -4.54
C VAL A 63 -16.55 8.82 -3.65
N VAL A 64 -17.18 7.65 -3.82
CA VAL A 64 -18.31 7.20 -2.99
C VAL A 64 -17.82 6.96 -1.56
N LYS A 65 -18.43 7.68 -0.59
CA LYS A 65 -18.02 7.61 0.82
C LYS A 65 -18.64 6.44 1.58
N ASP A 66 -19.72 5.86 1.07
CA ASP A 66 -20.36 4.68 1.67
C ASP A 66 -19.34 3.55 1.82
N TRP A 67 -19.17 3.08 3.05
CA TRP A 67 -18.22 2.03 3.42
C TRP A 67 -16.75 2.31 3.05
N LEU A 68 -16.39 3.56 2.70
CA LEU A 68 -15.04 3.90 2.27
C LEU A 68 -14.01 3.59 3.36
N LEU A 69 -14.33 3.87 4.62
CA LEU A 69 -13.45 3.55 5.75
C LEU A 69 -13.17 2.04 5.84
N LEU A 70 -14.23 1.22 5.75
CA LEU A 70 -14.07 -0.23 5.80
C LEU A 70 -13.24 -0.73 4.61
N ARG A 71 -13.49 -0.20 3.40
CA ARG A 71 -12.73 -0.54 2.19
C ARG A 71 -11.25 -0.18 2.35
N VAL A 72 -10.94 1.02 2.86
CA VAL A 72 -9.55 1.44 3.13
C VAL A 72 -8.87 0.54 4.15
N TRP A 73 -9.57 0.07 5.17
CA TRP A 73 -9.02 -0.89 6.13
C TRP A 73 -8.74 -2.26 5.52
N ILE A 74 -9.77 -2.89 4.93
CA ILE A 74 -9.63 -4.24 4.37
C ILE A 74 -8.59 -4.26 3.26
N LEU A 75 -8.70 -3.34 2.30
CA LEU A 75 -7.77 -3.26 1.18
C LEU A 75 -6.42 -2.72 1.61
N GLY A 76 -6.37 -1.87 2.63
CA GLY A 76 -5.14 -1.43 3.28
C GLY A 76 -4.32 -2.61 3.76
N LEU A 77 -4.93 -3.48 4.56
CA LEU A 77 -4.25 -4.66 5.10
C LEU A 77 -3.90 -5.69 4.03
N VAL A 78 -4.87 -6.06 3.19
CA VAL A 78 -4.68 -7.07 2.15
C VAL A 78 -3.72 -6.58 1.07
N GLY A 79 -3.96 -5.36 0.55
CA GLY A 79 -3.11 -4.73 -0.45
C GLY A 79 -1.71 -4.44 0.09
N GLY A 80 -1.60 -3.90 1.31
CA GLY A 80 -0.32 -3.65 1.96
C GLY A 80 0.50 -4.93 2.16
N HIS A 81 -0.13 -6.01 2.60
CA HIS A 81 0.50 -7.33 2.69
C HIS A 81 1.07 -7.78 1.34
N TYR A 82 0.25 -7.83 0.29
CA TYR A 82 0.70 -8.31 -1.02
C TYR A 82 1.73 -7.38 -1.68
N VAL A 83 1.63 -6.07 -1.49
CA VAL A 83 2.62 -5.12 -2.00
C VAL A 83 3.96 -5.33 -1.30
N LEU A 84 3.97 -5.45 0.04
CA LEU A 84 5.19 -5.69 0.81
C LEU A 84 5.81 -7.04 0.45
N GLU A 85 5.02 -8.12 0.48
CA GLU A 85 5.49 -9.47 0.12
C GLU A 85 6.11 -9.47 -1.28
N ARG A 86 5.44 -8.85 -2.27
CA ARG A 86 5.91 -8.83 -3.65
C ARG A 86 7.18 -8.01 -3.82
N ALA A 87 7.26 -6.84 -3.21
CA ALA A 87 8.43 -5.97 -3.30
C ALA A 87 9.64 -6.60 -2.58
N LEU A 88 9.46 -6.96 -1.31
CA LEU A 88 10.53 -7.51 -0.48
C LEU A 88 10.98 -8.90 -0.94
N GLY A 89 10.07 -9.69 -1.52
CA GLY A 89 10.42 -10.95 -2.17
C GLY A 89 11.28 -10.79 -3.45
N GLY A 90 11.34 -9.58 -4.01
CA GLY A 90 12.24 -9.24 -5.12
C GLY A 90 13.64 -8.80 -4.71
N TYR A 91 13.89 -8.64 -3.39
CA TYR A 91 15.19 -8.26 -2.86
C TYR A 91 16.19 -9.40 -3.05
N SER A 92 17.43 -9.09 -3.43
CA SER A 92 18.40 -10.10 -3.84
C SER A 92 18.90 -10.97 -2.68
N GLU A 93 19.21 -10.38 -1.53
CA GLU A 93 19.71 -11.08 -0.34
C GLU A 93 18.58 -11.35 0.65
N GLN A 94 17.88 -12.47 0.45
CA GLN A 94 16.83 -12.91 1.37
C GLN A 94 17.44 -13.33 2.72
N GLY A 95 17.01 -12.67 3.80
CA GLY A 95 17.51 -12.93 5.14
C GLY A 95 16.63 -12.31 6.23
N PRO A 96 17.03 -12.43 7.52
CA PRO A 96 16.23 -11.95 8.65
C PRO A 96 15.87 -10.46 8.56
N GLY A 97 16.75 -9.62 8.00
CA GLY A 97 16.51 -8.19 7.83
C GLY A 97 15.28 -7.88 6.98
N ILE A 98 15.07 -8.61 5.88
CA ILE A 98 13.89 -8.45 5.01
C ILE A 98 12.61 -8.92 5.72
N GLY A 99 12.68 -10.01 6.48
CA GLY A 99 11.59 -10.45 7.34
C GLY A 99 11.21 -9.39 8.39
N THR A 100 12.20 -8.76 9.01
CA THR A 100 11.98 -7.63 9.93
C THR A 100 11.38 -6.42 9.22
N ALA A 101 11.86 -6.06 8.03
CA ALA A 101 11.31 -4.98 7.23
C ALA A 101 9.83 -5.21 6.90
N TYR A 102 9.46 -6.44 6.53
CA TYR A 102 8.05 -6.82 6.32
C TYR A 102 7.21 -6.61 7.58
N ILE A 103 7.65 -7.11 8.73
CA ILE A 103 6.91 -6.99 10.00
C ILE A 103 6.77 -5.51 10.40
N ILE A 104 7.85 -4.73 10.32
CA ILE A 104 7.83 -3.29 10.58
C ILE A 104 6.87 -2.58 9.63
N GLY A 105 6.93 -2.88 8.33
CA GLY A 105 6.03 -2.30 7.33
C GLY A 105 4.56 -2.56 7.65
N MET A 106 4.20 -3.78 8.04
CA MET A 106 2.84 -4.13 8.45
C MET A 106 2.40 -3.43 9.76
N MET A 107 3.30 -3.30 10.74
CA MET A 107 3.01 -2.57 11.99
C MET A 107 2.80 -1.07 11.73
N LEU A 108 3.66 -0.45 10.92
CA LEU A 108 3.53 0.94 10.52
C LEU A 108 2.27 1.17 9.69
N LEU A 109 1.90 0.23 8.82
CA LEU A 109 0.66 0.27 8.06
C LEU A 109 -0.57 0.26 8.98
N LEU A 110 -0.60 -0.62 9.98
CA LEU A 110 -1.66 -0.60 11.00
C LEU A 110 -1.73 0.74 11.72
N GLY A 111 -0.59 1.29 12.14
CA GLY A 111 -0.51 2.63 12.73
C GLY A 111 -1.05 3.72 11.80
N ALA A 112 -0.67 3.70 10.53
CA ALA A 112 -1.16 4.62 9.50
C ALA A 112 -2.68 4.53 9.30
N LEU A 113 -3.24 3.31 9.26
CA LEU A 113 -4.69 3.10 9.17
C LEU A 113 -5.43 3.68 10.38
N ILE A 114 -4.90 3.49 11.60
CA ILE A 114 -5.46 4.07 12.83
C ILE A 114 -5.42 5.60 12.76
N VAL A 115 -4.25 6.18 12.48
CA VAL A 115 -4.06 7.64 12.40
C VAL A 115 -4.98 8.26 11.35
N GLY A 116 -5.02 7.68 10.14
CA GLY A 116 -5.91 8.14 9.08
C GLY A 116 -7.39 8.07 9.45
N SER A 117 -7.79 7.01 10.17
CA SER A 117 -9.17 6.87 10.68
C SER A 117 -9.53 7.97 11.68
N VAL A 118 -8.62 8.31 12.59
CA VAL A 118 -8.82 9.41 13.54
C VAL A 118 -8.96 10.74 12.80
N VAL A 119 -8.09 11.02 11.83
CA VAL A 119 -8.13 12.26 11.04
C VAL A 119 -9.46 12.41 10.30
N VAL A 120 -9.92 11.34 9.64
CA VAL A 120 -11.22 11.36 8.94
C VAL A 120 -12.35 11.59 9.93
N LYS A 121 -12.39 10.87 11.06
CA LYS A 121 -13.44 11.00 12.07
C LYS A 121 -13.53 12.39 12.71
N VAL A 122 -12.41 13.10 12.83
CA VAL A 122 -12.39 14.47 13.38
C VAL A 122 -12.87 15.49 12.35
N ARG A 123 -12.65 15.25 11.06
CA ARG A 123 -12.88 16.24 10.00
C ARG A 123 -14.18 16.04 9.20
N PHE A 124 -14.72 14.83 9.17
CA PHE A 124 -15.91 14.42 8.41
C PHE A 124 -16.87 13.62 9.28
#